data_AF-M1WMR5-F1
#
_entry.id   AF-M1WMR5-F1
#
_cell.length_a   1.000
_cell.length_b   1.000
_cell.length_c   1.000
_cell.angle_alpha   90.00
_cell.angle_beta   90.00
_cell.angle_gamma   90.00
#
_symmetry.space_group_name_H-M   'P 1'
#
loop_
_entity.id
_entity.type
_entity.pdbx_description
1 polymer ?
#
loop_
_entity_poly.entity_id
_entity_poly.type
_entity_poly.pdbx_seq_one_letter_code
_entity_poly.pdbx_strand_id
1 'polypeptide(L)'
;MGSFFIDRKYRLPRKWSNKELRKIAPLIKGEVVNVSAWKDSDKEGGFYCDYFRNASHYSITNYKAEARGFQGKEGEIFLDLEQVLSGELVQRFDVAFNHTTLEHTFDVFTAFSNLCSLSKDMVIVVVPHLQQMHSTFGDFWRFTPESVEKLFLMNGLKLVYLSFNEHCDSSVYIFAVGSRFPERWRKTIGNDCSYMSKYQPHDGMEAFIGCQAVTNLGYRAGLVLKSFQSILTRLYKKLGTLMGKSFI
;
A
#
# COMPACT_ATOMS: atom_id res chain seq x y z
N MET A 1 -8.58 19.61 -13.60
CA MET A 1 -7.20 19.69 -14.13
C MET A 1 -6.69 18.28 -14.38
N GLY A 2 -6.25 18.01 -15.62
CA GLY A 2 -6.03 16.66 -16.14
C GLY A 2 -4.96 15.85 -15.40
N SER A 3 -5.19 14.53 -15.36
CA SER A 3 -4.38 13.49 -14.71
C SER A 3 -2.90 13.41 -15.14
N PHE A 4 -2.45 14.19 -16.13
CA PHE A 4 -1.11 14.09 -16.72
C PHE A 4 -0.02 14.78 -15.90
N PHE A 5 -0.36 15.78 -15.07
CA PHE A 5 0.63 16.56 -14.30
C PHE A 5 0.70 16.19 -12.81
N ILE A 6 0.11 15.06 -12.41
CA ILE A 6 0.17 14.61 -11.03
C ILE A 6 1.55 14.01 -10.73
N ASP A 7 2.15 14.43 -9.61
CA ASP A 7 3.36 13.80 -9.08
C ASP A 7 3.12 12.30 -8.82
N ARG A 8 3.82 11.45 -9.58
CA ARG A 8 3.70 9.99 -9.53
C ARG A 8 4.49 9.37 -8.38
N LYS A 9 5.40 10.12 -7.74
CA LYS A 9 6.26 9.61 -6.67
C LYS A 9 5.58 9.65 -5.30
N TYR A 10 4.82 10.71 -5.00
CA TYR A 10 4.23 10.91 -3.68
C TYR A 10 2.73 11.24 -3.71
N ARG A 11 2.25 11.98 -4.72
CA ARG A 11 0.85 12.41 -4.77
C ARG A 11 -0.09 11.34 -5.32
N LEU A 12 0.24 10.73 -6.45
CA LEU A 12 -0.58 9.70 -7.10
C LEU A 12 -0.89 8.49 -6.19
N PRO A 13 0.11 7.83 -5.56
CA PRO A 13 -0.18 6.70 -4.66
C PRO A 13 -1.01 7.12 -3.45
N ARG A 14 -0.77 8.33 -2.90
CA ARG A 14 -1.58 8.88 -1.80
C ARG A 14 -3.03 9.08 -2.21
N LYS A 15 -3.29 9.75 -3.34
CA LYS A 15 -4.66 9.91 -3.89
C LYS A 15 -5.36 8.58 -4.08
N TRP A 16 -4.63 7.57 -4.57
CA TRP A 16 -5.17 6.22 -4.69
C TRP A 16 -5.53 5.64 -3.31
N SER A 17 -4.64 5.69 -2.33
CA SER A 17 -4.92 5.17 -0.99
C SER A 17 -6.06 5.90 -0.30
N ASN A 18 -6.24 7.20 -0.54
CA ASN A 18 -7.38 7.96 -0.05
C ASN A 18 -8.69 7.46 -0.67
N LYS A 19 -8.69 7.06 -1.95
CA LYS A 19 -9.87 6.44 -2.58
C LYS A 19 -10.18 5.08 -1.97
N GLU A 20 -9.16 4.28 -1.66
CA GLU A 20 -9.36 3.01 -0.94
C GLU A 20 -9.96 3.26 0.45
N LEU A 21 -9.42 4.20 1.21
CA LEU A 21 -9.94 4.55 2.53
C LEU A 21 -11.40 5.01 2.48
N ARG A 22 -11.78 5.84 1.50
CA ARG A 22 -13.17 6.30 1.32
C ARG A 22 -14.18 5.18 1.04
N LYS A 23 -13.74 3.98 0.62
CA LYS A 23 -14.64 2.81 0.49
C LYS A 23 -14.97 2.21 1.85
N ILE A 24 -14.02 2.23 2.79
CA ILE A 24 -14.07 1.50 4.06
C ILE A 24 -14.47 2.41 5.22
N ALA A 25 -13.92 3.61 5.30
CA ALA A 25 -14.13 4.55 6.40
C ALA A 25 -15.62 4.86 6.71
N PRO A 26 -16.52 4.98 5.71
CA PRO A 26 -17.95 5.17 5.99
C PRO A 26 -18.63 3.97 6.65
N LEU A 27 -18.03 2.78 6.66
CA LEU A 27 -18.60 1.58 7.29
C LEU A 27 -18.27 1.52 8.80
N ILE A 28 -17.33 2.35 9.24
CA ILE A 28 -16.79 2.33 10.60
C ILE A 28 -17.65 3.20 11.52
N LYS A 29 -17.94 2.65 12.70
CA LYS A 29 -18.63 3.32 13.82
C LYS A 29 -17.74 3.19 15.06
N GLY A 30 -18.05 3.97 16.10
CA GLY A 30 -17.28 3.93 17.35
C GLY A 30 -16.09 4.88 17.32
N GLU A 31 -15.07 4.59 18.11
CA GLU A 31 -13.87 5.41 18.26
C GLU A 31 -12.79 5.05 17.26
N VAL A 32 -12.26 6.05 16.57
CA VAL A 32 -11.18 5.90 15.59
C VAL A 32 -9.97 6.70 16.03
N VAL A 33 -8.77 6.14 15.87
CA VAL A 33 -7.51 6.88 16.00
C VAL A 33 -6.73 6.86 14.69
N ASN A 34 -6.31 8.04 14.21
CA ASN A 34 -5.28 8.14 13.17
C ASN A 34 -3.91 8.32 13.82
N VAL A 35 -3.09 7.29 13.69
CA VAL A 35 -1.82 7.15 14.38
C VAL A 35 -0.71 7.81 13.59
N SER A 36 0.03 8.72 14.22
CA SER A 36 1.06 9.55 13.58
C SER A 36 0.50 10.42 12.45
N ALA A 37 -0.68 11.02 12.69
CA ALA A 37 -1.47 11.73 11.66
C ALA A 37 -0.87 13.08 11.21
N TRP A 38 0.10 13.61 11.95
CA TRP A 38 0.59 14.98 11.85
C TRP A 38 -0.55 16.00 11.89
N LYS A 39 -0.88 16.61 10.75
CA LYS A 39 -1.95 17.61 10.61
C LYS A 39 -3.30 17.01 10.20
N ASP A 40 -3.38 15.68 10.09
CA ASP A 40 -4.53 14.92 9.60
C ASP A 40 -4.95 15.27 8.16
N SER A 41 -4.13 16.02 7.43
CA SER A 41 -4.44 16.49 6.08
C SER A 41 -4.26 15.37 5.05
N ASP A 42 -5.28 15.18 4.21
CA ASP A 42 -5.31 14.14 3.18
C ASP A 42 -4.45 14.42 1.94
N LYS A 43 -3.84 15.62 1.88
CA LYS A 43 -3.02 16.12 0.76
C LYS A 43 -3.79 16.27 -0.56
N GLU A 44 -5.13 16.30 -0.49
CA GLU A 44 -6.07 16.62 -1.57
C GLU A 44 -6.95 17.86 -1.26
N GLY A 45 -6.83 18.41 -0.05
CA GLY A 45 -7.52 19.64 0.38
C GLY A 45 -8.48 19.42 1.55
N GLY A 46 -8.65 18.18 2.02
CA GLY A 46 -9.46 17.84 3.19
C GLY A 46 -8.65 17.17 4.29
N PHE A 47 -9.36 16.50 5.20
CA PHE A 47 -8.80 15.79 6.33
C PHE A 47 -9.22 14.32 6.34
N TYR A 48 -8.43 13.46 6.95
CA TYR A 48 -8.79 12.04 7.07
C TYR A 48 -9.99 11.83 7.98
N CYS A 49 -10.16 12.66 9.02
CA CYS A 49 -11.34 12.63 9.88
C CYS A 49 -12.67 12.71 9.10
N ASP A 50 -12.70 13.47 8.00
CA ASP A 50 -13.88 13.64 7.15
C ASP A 50 -14.33 12.31 6.51
N TYR A 51 -13.44 11.32 6.38
CA TYR A 51 -13.75 10.04 5.73
C TYR A 51 -14.48 9.11 6.70
N PHE A 52 -14.23 9.25 8.00
CA PHE A 52 -14.84 8.45 9.08
C PHE A 52 -16.12 9.09 9.60
N ARG A 53 -16.99 9.57 8.70
CA ARG A 53 -18.23 10.33 9.02
C ARG A 53 -19.23 9.64 9.96
N ASN A 54 -19.10 8.32 10.15
CA ASN A 54 -19.98 7.52 11.01
C ASN A 54 -19.32 7.13 12.34
N ALA A 55 -18.06 7.55 12.59
CA ALA A 55 -17.40 7.39 13.86
C ALA A 55 -18.05 8.27 14.93
N SER A 56 -18.16 7.76 16.17
CA SER A 56 -18.66 8.55 17.30
C SER A 56 -17.58 9.50 17.84
N HIS A 57 -16.30 9.13 17.68
CA HIS A 57 -15.16 9.96 18.06
C HIS A 57 -13.97 9.71 17.13
N TYR A 58 -13.18 10.75 16.90
CA TYR A 58 -11.96 10.67 16.09
C TYR A 58 -10.82 11.36 16.84
N SER A 59 -9.77 10.61 17.12
CA SER A 59 -8.55 11.11 17.75
C SER A 59 -7.38 11.02 16.78
N ILE A 60 -6.35 11.81 17.04
CA ILE A 60 -5.07 11.68 16.37
C ILE A 60 -3.98 11.40 17.40
N THR A 61 -2.99 10.59 17.04
CA THR A 61 -1.75 10.53 17.82
C THR A 61 -0.61 11.14 17.04
N ASN A 62 0.35 11.70 17.77
CA ASN A 62 1.58 12.22 17.21
C ASN A 62 2.74 11.99 18.17
N TYR A 63 3.94 11.85 17.61
CA TYR A 63 5.16 11.70 18.39
C TYR A 63 5.65 13.06 18.90
N LYS A 64 6.88 13.46 18.59
CA LYS A 64 7.51 14.70 19.08
C LYS A 64 7.29 15.89 18.16
N ALA A 65 7.07 17.08 18.72
CA ALA A 65 6.81 18.31 17.98
C ALA A 65 7.88 18.60 16.91
N GLU A 66 9.14 18.27 17.22
CA GLU A 66 10.32 18.46 16.38
C GLU A 66 10.33 17.59 15.11
N ALA A 67 9.60 16.47 15.11
CA ALA A 67 9.55 15.50 14.02
C ALA A 67 8.32 15.69 13.10
N ARG A 68 7.79 16.92 13.00
CA ARG A 68 6.43 17.17 12.47
C ARG A 68 5.38 16.42 13.31
N GLY A 69 5.50 16.46 14.62
CA GLY A 69 4.58 15.81 15.57
C GLY A 69 3.77 16.82 16.38
N PHE A 70 3.48 16.48 17.63
CA PHE A 70 2.45 17.07 18.51
C PHE A 70 2.12 18.56 18.22
N GLN A 71 0.87 18.84 17.85
CA GLN A 71 0.37 20.16 17.46
C GLN A 71 -0.36 20.88 18.61
N GLY A 72 -0.60 20.21 19.74
CA GLY A 72 -1.34 20.75 20.89
C GLY A 72 -2.83 20.91 20.64
N LYS A 73 -3.41 20.15 19.70
CA LYS A 73 -4.86 20.18 19.44
C LYS A 73 -5.63 19.41 20.50
N GLU A 74 -6.86 19.83 20.75
CA GLU A 74 -7.78 19.08 21.60
C GLU A 74 -8.00 17.66 21.03
N GLY A 75 -7.86 16.64 21.87
CA GLY A 75 -7.98 15.23 21.46
C GLY A 75 -6.72 14.65 20.78
N GLU A 76 -5.61 15.38 20.73
CA GLU A 76 -4.32 14.87 20.27
C GLU A 76 -3.58 14.13 21.39
N ILE A 77 -3.10 12.92 21.09
CA ILE A 77 -2.42 12.04 22.04
C ILE A 77 -0.94 11.94 21.68
N PHE A 78 -0.06 12.18 22.64
CA PHE A 78 1.35 11.86 22.45
C PHE A 78 1.53 10.34 22.41
N LEU A 79 2.15 9.82 21.35
CA LEU A 79 2.46 8.39 21.22
C LEU A 79 3.77 8.18 20.49
N ASP A 80 4.67 7.43 21.13
CA ASP A 80 5.82 6.79 20.50
C ASP A 80 5.49 5.32 20.27
N LEU A 81 5.44 4.89 19.01
CA LEU A 81 5.12 3.50 18.69
C LEU A 81 6.25 2.53 19.06
N GLU A 82 7.48 2.99 19.29
CA GLU A 82 8.60 2.13 19.68
C GLU A 82 8.71 1.93 21.20
N GLN A 83 7.88 2.63 21.98
CA GLN A 83 7.87 2.51 23.44
C GLN A 83 6.77 1.58 23.93
N VAL A 84 6.86 1.17 25.20
CA VAL A 84 5.79 0.40 25.85
C VAL A 84 4.48 1.18 25.78
N LEU A 85 3.45 0.56 25.19
CA LEU A 85 2.13 1.18 25.08
C LEU A 85 1.50 1.32 26.47
N SER A 86 1.01 2.53 26.78
CA SER A 86 0.25 2.76 28.02
C SER A 86 -0.98 1.85 28.08
N GLY A 87 -1.23 1.25 29.25
CA GLY A 87 -2.38 0.37 29.47
C GLY A 87 -3.73 1.04 29.18
N GLU A 88 -3.83 2.36 29.32
CA GLU A 88 -5.04 3.13 29.00
C GLU A 88 -5.34 3.23 27.49
N LEU A 89 -4.36 2.96 26.64
CA LEU A 89 -4.50 2.99 25.19
C LEU A 89 -4.75 1.60 24.59
N VAL A 90 -4.48 0.53 25.36
CA VAL A 90 -4.70 -0.85 24.92
C VAL A 90 -6.20 -1.06 24.69
N GLN A 91 -6.55 -1.43 23.46
CA GLN A 91 -7.92 -1.66 23.00
C GLN A 91 -8.87 -0.49 23.31
N ARG A 92 -8.35 0.74 23.30
CA ARG A 92 -9.16 1.94 23.52
C ARG A 92 -10.07 2.22 22.33
N PHE A 93 -9.54 2.09 21.12
CA PHE A 93 -10.21 2.47 19.89
C PHE A 93 -10.87 1.26 19.22
N ASP A 94 -11.98 1.47 18.54
CA ASP A 94 -12.60 0.42 17.70
C ASP A 94 -11.77 0.20 16.42
N VAL A 95 -11.14 1.27 15.91
CA VAL A 95 -10.25 1.23 14.75
C VAL A 95 -8.98 2.05 14.94
N ALA A 96 -7.83 1.50 14.57
CA ALA A 96 -6.58 2.23 14.41
C ALA A 96 -6.22 2.37 12.93
N PHE A 97 -5.99 3.59 12.46
CA PHE A 97 -5.56 3.90 11.11
C PHE A 97 -4.14 4.44 11.12
N ASN A 98 -3.29 3.99 10.20
CA ASN A 98 -1.93 4.50 10.02
C ASN A 98 -1.61 4.71 8.53
N HIS A 99 -1.06 5.87 8.19
CA HIS A 99 -0.80 6.26 6.81
C HIS A 99 0.64 6.74 6.60
N THR A 100 1.46 5.92 5.93
CA THR A 100 2.81 6.28 5.50
C THR A 100 3.69 6.83 6.62
N THR A 101 3.80 6.06 7.71
CA THR A 101 4.71 6.38 8.82
C THR A 101 5.52 5.20 9.32
N LEU A 102 5.00 3.97 9.23
CA LEU A 102 5.72 2.75 9.64
C LEU A 102 7.04 2.54 8.89
N GLU A 103 7.16 3.04 7.65
CA GLU A 103 8.42 3.01 6.88
C GLU A 103 9.54 3.83 7.53
N HIS A 104 9.19 4.79 8.39
CA HIS A 104 10.11 5.67 9.09
C HIS A 104 10.39 5.21 10.54
N THR A 105 9.81 4.08 10.97
CA THR A 105 10.02 3.52 12.31
C THR A 105 11.02 2.37 12.26
N PHE A 106 12.09 2.42 13.05
CA PHE A 106 13.15 1.41 12.95
C PHE A 106 12.69 0.07 13.54
N ASP A 107 12.21 0.05 14.78
CA ASP A 107 11.60 -1.13 15.39
C ASP A 107 10.14 -1.30 14.94
N VAL A 108 9.99 -1.70 13.68
CA VAL A 108 8.69 -1.91 13.04
C VAL A 108 7.86 -3.00 13.72
N PHE A 109 8.49 -3.99 14.37
CA PHE A 109 7.77 -5.09 15.00
C PHE A 109 7.06 -4.63 16.28
N THR A 110 7.77 -3.89 17.14
CA THR A 110 7.16 -3.26 18.32
C THR A 110 6.11 -2.24 17.89
N ALA A 111 6.42 -1.40 16.90
CA ALA A 111 5.50 -0.39 16.41
C ALA A 111 4.20 -0.96 15.85
N PHE A 112 4.29 -2.02 15.03
CA PHE A 112 3.12 -2.67 14.47
C PHE A 112 2.30 -3.40 15.55
N SER A 113 2.98 -4.00 16.55
CA SER A 113 2.32 -4.62 17.71
C SER A 113 1.53 -3.60 18.53
N ASN A 114 2.15 -2.46 18.83
CA ASN A 114 1.49 -1.36 19.52
C ASN A 114 0.31 -0.81 18.72
N LEU A 115 0.48 -0.61 17.40
CA LEU A 115 -0.61 -0.20 16.51
C LEU A 115 -1.79 -1.18 16.56
N CYS A 116 -1.52 -2.48 16.55
CA CYS A 116 -2.57 -3.50 16.69
C CYS A 116 -3.21 -3.54 18.08
N SER A 117 -2.43 -3.23 19.11
CA SER A 117 -2.88 -3.20 20.50
C SER A 117 -3.76 -2.00 20.81
N LEU A 118 -3.68 -0.90 20.06
CA LEU A 118 -4.60 0.24 20.19
C LEU A 118 -6.05 -0.12 19.85
N SER A 119 -6.25 -1.11 18.97
CA SER A 119 -7.55 -1.44 18.41
C SER A 119 -8.22 -2.65 19.07
N LYS A 120 -9.52 -2.49 19.37
CA LYS A 120 -10.42 -3.58 19.77
C LYS A 120 -10.66 -4.58 18.65
N ASP A 121 -10.61 -4.14 17.40
CA ASP A 121 -10.93 -5.01 16.25
C ASP A 121 -10.08 -4.69 15.02
N MET A 122 -10.29 -3.54 14.38
CA MET A 122 -9.77 -3.27 13.05
C MET A 122 -8.52 -2.39 13.07
N VAL A 123 -7.57 -2.72 12.21
CA VAL A 123 -6.39 -1.89 11.95
C VAL A 123 -6.27 -1.69 10.44
N ILE A 124 -6.12 -0.45 10.02
CA ILE A 124 -5.96 -0.05 8.62
C ILE A 124 -4.56 0.53 8.46
N VAL A 125 -3.77 -0.04 7.55
CA VAL A 125 -2.42 0.45 7.26
C VAL A 125 -2.27 0.80 5.79
N VAL A 126 -1.59 1.91 5.54
CA VAL A 126 -1.09 2.27 4.21
C VAL A 126 0.41 2.41 4.30
N VAL A 127 1.13 1.55 3.56
CA VAL A 127 2.59 1.46 3.63
C VAL A 127 3.20 1.41 2.22
N PRO A 128 4.41 1.95 2.01
CA PRO A 128 5.07 1.89 0.71
C PRO A 128 5.61 0.49 0.42
N HIS A 129 5.28 -0.06 -0.74
CA HIS A 129 5.93 -1.23 -1.32
C HIS A 129 7.12 -0.85 -2.18
N LEU A 130 6.95 0.15 -3.04
CA LEU A 130 7.99 0.69 -3.89
C LEU A 130 7.90 2.21 -3.88
N GLN A 131 8.91 2.88 -3.35
CA GLN A 131 8.98 4.33 -3.33
C GLN A 131 10.42 4.80 -3.18
N GLN A 132 10.75 5.90 -3.83
CA GLN A 132 12.04 6.57 -3.66
C GLN A 132 12.29 6.87 -2.17
N MET A 133 13.54 6.68 -1.72
CA MET A 133 13.92 7.05 -0.36
C MET A 133 13.61 8.53 -0.09
N HIS A 134 12.92 8.83 1.01
CA HIS A 134 12.45 10.19 1.33
C HIS A 134 12.26 10.40 2.84
N SER A 135 13.29 10.85 3.55
CA SER A 135 13.10 11.36 4.92
C SER A 135 14.32 12.11 5.43
N THR A 136 14.08 13.04 6.35
CA THR A 136 15.12 13.69 7.18
C THR A 136 15.29 12.99 8.53
N PHE A 137 14.40 12.06 8.92
CA PHE A 137 14.37 11.41 10.23
C PHE A 137 14.40 9.87 10.16
N GLY A 138 14.78 9.31 9.00
CA GLY A 138 14.84 7.86 8.76
C GLY A 138 13.84 7.38 7.71
N ASP A 139 14.25 6.41 6.88
CA ASP A 139 13.41 5.75 5.87
C ASP A 139 13.96 4.34 5.69
N PHE A 140 13.36 3.39 6.40
CA PHE A 140 13.96 2.09 6.70
C PHE A 140 13.28 0.95 5.95
N TRP A 141 11.96 1.02 5.76
CA TRP A 141 11.19 -0.15 5.32
C TRP A 141 10.44 0.05 4.00
N ARG A 142 10.42 -1.02 3.21
CA ARG A 142 9.51 -1.21 2.08
C ARG A 142 8.78 -2.52 2.31
N PHE A 143 7.46 -2.46 2.38
CA PHE A 143 6.63 -3.59 2.82
C PHE A 143 6.19 -4.44 1.63
N THR A 144 6.14 -5.75 1.80
CA THR A 144 5.49 -6.65 0.85
C THR A 144 4.10 -7.01 1.37
N PRO A 145 3.16 -7.43 0.51
CA PRO A 145 1.86 -7.93 0.99
C PRO A 145 2.01 -9.04 2.04
N GLU A 146 2.94 -9.97 1.82
CA GLU A 146 3.23 -11.07 2.74
C GLU A 146 3.78 -10.60 4.09
N SER A 147 4.64 -9.56 4.10
CA SER A 147 5.15 -9.03 5.36
C SER A 147 4.04 -8.37 6.18
N VAL A 148 3.14 -7.62 5.52
CA VAL A 148 1.96 -7.01 6.16
C VAL A 148 1.02 -8.07 6.70
N GLU A 149 0.73 -9.13 5.94
CA GLU A 149 -0.11 -10.24 6.38
C GLU A 149 0.50 -10.95 7.61
N LYS A 150 1.80 -11.28 7.57
CA LYS A 150 2.49 -11.89 8.71
C LYS A 150 2.48 -11.00 9.95
N LEU A 151 2.69 -9.68 9.78
CA LEU A 151 2.63 -8.73 10.89
C LEU A 151 1.23 -8.69 11.53
N PHE A 152 0.14 -8.74 10.75
CA PHE A 152 -1.20 -8.87 11.32
C PHE A 152 -1.39 -10.19 12.07
N LEU A 153 -1.00 -11.31 11.46
CA LEU A 153 -1.15 -12.64 12.04
C LEU A 153 -0.41 -12.77 13.37
N MET A 154 0.82 -12.25 13.45
CA MET A 154 1.62 -12.23 14.69
C MET A 154 0.94 -11.47 15.83
N ASN A 155 0.02 -10.56 15.52
CA ASN A 155 -0.69 -9.73 16.49
C ASN A 155 -2.15 -10.16 16.73
N GLY A 156 -2.52 -11.35 16.24
CA GLY A 156 -3.86 -11.92 16.41
C GLY A 156 -4.93 -11.26 15.54
N LEU A 157 -4.54 -10.63 14.43
CA LEU A 157 -5.45 -10.10 13.42
C LEU A 157 -5.35 -10.96 12.15
N LYS A 158 -6.45 -11.08 11.41
CA LYS A 158 -6.47 -11.67 10.07
C LYS A 158 -6.71 -10.58 9.05
N LEU A 159 -6.02 -10.67 7.92
CA LEU A 159 -6.24 -9.79 6.78
C LEU A 159 -7.68 -10.00 6.25
N VAL A 160 -8.40 -8.89 6.05
CA VAL A 160 -9.75 -8.90 5.44
C VAL A 160 -9.79 -8.18 4.10
N TYR A 161 -8.81 -7.31 3.84
CA TYR A 161 -8.70 -6.58 2.59
C TYR A 161 -7.24 -6.22 2.35
N LEU A 162 -6.79 -6.39 1.11
CA LEU A 162 -5.49 -5.91 0.65
C LEU A 162 -5.54 -5.54 -0.83
N SER A 163 -5.17 -4.31 -1.12
CA SER A 163 -5.05 -3.78 -2.47
C SER A 163 -3.78 -2.94 -2.62
N PHE A 164 -3.42 -2.64 -3.86
CA PHE A 164 -2.28 -1.77 -4.18
C PHE A 164 -2.57 -0.95 -5.44
N ASN A 165 -1.83 0.14 -5.63
CA ASN A 165 -1.98 0.94 -6.84
C ASN A 165 -1.23 0.35 -8.04
N GLU A 166 -1.87 0.35 -9.20
CA GLU A 166 -1.35 -0.28 -10.43
C GLU A 166 -0.92 0.74 -11.51
N HIS A 167 -0.76 2.01 -11.13
CA HIS A 167 -0.39 3.04 -12.11
C HIS A 167 1.05 2.82 -12.61
N CYS A 168 1.23 2.83 -13.94
CA CYS A 168 2.54 2.68 -14.60
C CYS A 168 3.55 3.73 -14.11
N ASP A 169 4.84 3.41 -13.99
CA ASP A 169 5.90 4.38 -13.63
C ASP A 169 5.54 5.27 -12.43
N SER A 170 5.05 4.67 -11.35
CA SER A 170 4.66 5.37 -10.13
C SER A 170 5.11 4.60 -8.89
N SER A 171 5.25 5.30 -7.77
CA SER A 171 5.43 4.61 -6.49
C SER A 171 4.20 3.74 -6.19
N VAL A 172 4.42 2.64 -5.49
CA VAL A 172 3.40 1.65 -5.16
C VAL A 172 3.20 1.60 -3.65
N TYR A 173 1.97 1.85 -3.22
CA TYR A 173 1.51 1.68 -1.85
C TYR A 173 0.65 0.43 -1.75
N ILE A 174 0.72 -0.20 -0.59
CA ILE A 174 -0.22 -1.22 -0.13
C ILE A 174 -1.24 -0.53 0.76
N PHE A 175 -2.51 -0.85 0.55
CA PHE A 175 -3.60 -0.55 1.47
C PHE A 175 -4.08 -1.89 2.04
N ALA A 176 -4.01 -2.05 3.36
CA ALA A 176 -4.36 -3.30 4.01
C ALA A 176 -5.23 -3.07 5.24
N VAL A 177 -6.15 -4.00 5.49
CA VAL A 177 -7.05 -4.02 6.64
C VAL A 177 -6.92 -5.36 7.35
N GLY A 178 -6.53 -5.32 8.62
CA GLY A 178 -6.57 -6.45 9.53
C GLY A 178 -7.74 -6.33 10.50
N SER A 179 -8.30 -7.46 10.93
CA SER A 179 -9.36 -7.50 11.93
C SER A 179 -9.21 -8.70 12.87
N ARG A 180 -9.56 -8.52 14.15
CA ARG A 180 -9.69 -9.62 15.13
C ARG A 180 -10.95 -10.45 14.89
N PHE A 181 -12.00 -9.84 14.35
CA PHE A 181 -13.27 -10.47 14.04
C PHE A 181 -13.60 -10.41 12.53
N PRO A 182 -12.80 -11.09 11.67
CA PRO A 182 -12.88 -10.92 10.22
C PRO A 182 -14.27 -11.23 9.63
N GLU A 183 -15.01 -12.17 10.22
CA GLU A 183 -16.37 -12.53 9.76
C GLU A 183 -17.35 -11.36 9.80
N ARG A 184 -17.14 -10.37 10.68
CA ARG A 184 -17.97 -9.15 10.75
C ARG A 184 -17.85 -8.28 9.49
N TRP A 185 -16.70 -8.38 8.81
CA TRP A 185 -16.30 -7.46 7.74
C TRP A 185 -16.36 -8.10 6.36
N ARG A 186 -16.30 -9.43 6.25
CA ARG A 186 -16.28 -10.14 4.96
C ARG A 186 -17.44 -9.78 4.03
N LYS A 187 -18.64 -9.55 4.58
CA LYS A 187 -19.83 -9.20 3.78
C LYS A 187 -19.86 -7.75 3.30
N THR A 188 -19.16 -6.84 3.99
CA THR A 188 -19.23 -5.39 3.75
C THR A 188 -18.01 -4.86 3.04
N ILE A 189 -16.81 -5.29 3.44
CA ILE A 189 -15.53 -4.90 2.83
C ILE A 189 -15.13 -5.88 1.72
N GLY A 190 -15.56 -7.15 1.83
CA GLY A 190 -15.14 -8.23 0.94
C GLY A 190 -14.04 -9.09 1.55
N ASN A 191 -13.44 -9.96 0.73
CA ASN A 191 -12.26 -10.75 1.08
C ASN A 191 -11.18 -10.66 -0.01
N ASP A 192 -11.09 -9.49 -0.65
CA ASP A 192 -10.18 -9.24 -1.75
C ASP A 192 -8.79 -8.96 -1.19
N CYS A 193 -7.97 -10.00 -1.14
CA CYS A 193 -6.55 -9.91 -0.84
C CYS A 193 -5.79 -10.40 -2.07
N SER A 194 -5.31 -9.46 -2.90
CA SER A 194 -4.54 -9.79 -4.10
C SER A 194 -3.16 -9.16 -4.06
N TYR A 195 -2.15 -9.97 -4.36
CA TYR A 195 -0.79 -9.56 -4.69
C TYR A 195 -0.53 -9.55 -6.20
N MET A 196 -1.54 -9.94 -7.00
CA MET A 196 -1.50 -9.95 -8.45
C MET A 196 -2.13 -8.70 -9.04
N SER A 197 -1.43 -8.10 -10.00
CA SER A 197 -1.92 -7.02 -10.84
C SER A 197 -2.97 -7.55 -11.81
N LYS A 198 -3.97 -6.70 -12.09
CA LYS A 198 -4.98 -6.90 -13.13
C LYS A 198 -4.37 -6.79 -14.53
N TYR A 199 -3.21 -6.17 -14.65
CA TYR A 199 -2.52 -5.95 -15.91
C TYR A 199 -1.28 -6.84 -15.99
N GLN A 200 -1.25 -7.70 -17.00
CA GLN A 200 -0.06 -8.48 -17.30
C GLN A 200 1.07 -7.56 -17.80
N PRO A 201 2.29 -7.69 -17.27
CA PRO A 201 3.41 -6.96 -17.79
C PRO A 201 3.76 -7.54 -19.17
N HIS A 202 4.11 -6.64 -20.07
CA HIS A 202 4.34 -7.01 -21.47
C HIS A 202 5.74 -7.59 -21.75
N ASP A 203 6.53 -7.82 -20.71
CA ASP A 203 7.83 -8.49 -20.77
C ASP A 203 7.73 -10.00 -20.47
N GLY A 204 6.52 -10.51 -20.24
CA GLY A 204 6.28 -11.92 -19.96
C GLY A 204 6.61 -12.33 -18.53
N MET A 205 6.96 -11.37 -17.65
CA MET A 205 7.15 -11.62 -16.23
C MET A 205 5.82 -11.82 -15.51
N GLU A 206 5.88 -12.33 -14.29
CA GLU A 206 4.69 -12.48 -13.46
C GLU A 206 4.11 -11.11 -13.06
N ALA A 207 2.78 -11.02 -13.07
CA ALA A 207 2.06 -9.79 -12.78
C ALA A 207 1.97 -9.51 -11.27
N PHE A 208 3.06 -9.63 -10.52
CA PHE A 208 3.05 -9.27 -9.10
C PHE A 208 2.92 -7.75 -8.89
N ILE A 209 2.54 -7.35 -7.67
CA ILE A 209 2.62 -5.98 -7.19
C ILE A 209 3.95 -5.34 -7.61
N GLY A 210 3.89 -4.11 -8.14
CA GLY A 210 5.08 -3.41 -8.62
C GLY A 210 5.49 -3.68 -10.07
N CYS A 211 4.92 -4.69 -10.75
CA CYS A 211 5.29 -4.98 -12.15
C CYS A 211 5.06 -3.82 -13.13
N GLN A 212 4.07 -2.96 -12.85
CA GLN A 212 3.80 -1.76 -13.67
C GLN A 212 4.71 -0.56 -13.30
N ALA A 213 5.36 -0.60 -12.14
CA ALA A 213 6.15 0.52 -11.64
C ALA A 213 7.59 0.52 -12.16
N VAL A 214 8.11 -0.64 -12.58
CA VAL A 214 9.45 -0.80 -13.14
C VAL A 214 9.33 -1.24 -14.59
N THR A 215 9.43 -0.29 -15.52
CA THR A 215 9.31 -0.59 -16.94
C THR A 215 10.56 -1.28 -17.49
N ASN A 216 10.36 -2.36 -18.26
CA ASN A 216 11.43 -3.17 -18.85
C ASN A 216 11.47 -3.06 -20.38
N LEU A 217 11.38 -1.83 -20.91
CA LEU A 217 11.19 -1.56 -22.35
C LEU A 217 12.32 -2.14 -23.23
N GLY A 218 13.58 -2.03 -22.78
CA GLY A 218 14.72 -2.57 -23.53
C GLY A 218 14.66 -4.09 -23.69
N TYR A 219 14.33 -4.81 -22.62
CA TYR A 219 14.15 -6.26 -22.68
C TYR A 219 12.97 -6.64 -23.58
N ARG A 220 11.85 -5.93 -23.48
CA ARG A 220 10.68 -6.12 -24.36
C ARG A 220 11.04 -5.97 -25.83
N ALA A 221 11.77 -4.92 -26.19
CA ALA A 221 12.25 -4.73 -27.56
C ALA A 221 13.16 -5.90 -28.00
N GLY A 222 14.03 -6.39 -27.11
CA GLY A 222 14.86 -7.57 -27.35
C GLY A 222 14.05 -8.85 -27.62
N LEU A 223 12.97 -9.11 -26.88
CA LEU A 223 12.08 -10.25 -27.11
C LEU A 223 11.40 -10.19 -28.48
N VAL A 224 10.94 -9.00 -28.88
CA VAL A 224 10.32 -8.78 -30.19
C VAL A 224 11.34 -9.04 -31.31
N LEU A 225 12.55 -8.48 -31.19
CA LEU A 225 13.63 -8.70 -32.17
C LEU A 225 14.02 -10.18 -32.30
N LYS A 226 14.13 -10.91 -31.19
CA LYS A 226 14.40 -12.37 -31.20
C LYS A 226 13.29 -13.14 -31.90
N SER A 227 12.03 -12.77 -31.68
CA SER A 227 10.88 -13.39 -32.33
C SER A 227 10.91 -13.16 -33.85
N PHE A 228 11.21 -11.93 -34.29
CA PHE A 228 11.40 -11.61 -35.70
C PHE A 228 12.58 -12.38 -36.33
N GLN A 229 13.73 -12.46 -35.67
CA GLN A 229 14.88 -13.24 -36.14
C GLN A 229 14.54 -14.73 -36.30
N SER A 230 13.78 -15.30 -35.36
CA SER A 230 13.32 -16.70 -35.43
C SER A 230 12.40 -16.94 -36.63
N ILE A 231 11.46 -16.03 -36.90
CA ILE A 231 10.57 -16.09 -38.07
C ILE A 231 11.38 -16.00 -39.37
N LEU A 232 12.29 -15.03 -39.48
CA LEU A 232 13.17 -14.88 -40.65
C LEU A 232 14.02 -16.13 -40.90
N THR A 233 14.59 -16.70 -39.83
CA THR A 233 15.38 -17.94 -39.92
C THR A 233 14.54 -19.12 -40.42
N ARG A 234 13.29 -19.26 -39.96
CA ARG A 234 12.36 -20.29 -40.44
C ARG A 234 11.97 -20.10 -41.91
N LEU A 235 11.72 -18.85 -42.32
CA LEU A 235 11.41 -18.51 -43.72
C LEU A 235 12.60 -18.82 -44.63
N TYR A 236 13.81 -18.42 -44.25
CA TYR A 236 15.03 -18.71 -45.00
C TYR A 236 15.27 -20.22 -45.16
N LYS A 237 15.11 -20.99 -44.08
CA LYS A 237 15.21 -22.47 -44.14
C LYS A 237 14.16 -23.09 -45.06
N LYS A 238 12.93 -22.58 -45.06
CA LYS A 238 11.84 -23.06 -45.92
C LYS A 238 12.11 -22.73 -47.41
N LEU A 239 12.59 -21.52 -47.70
CA LEU A 239 12.98 -21.11 -49.05
C LEU A 239 14.15 -21.95 -49.58
N GLY A 240 15.18 -22.19 -48.76
CA GLY A 240 16.29 -23.07 -49.13
C GLY A 240 15.83 -24.50 -49.45
N THR A 241 14.86 -25.02 -48.70
CA THR A 241 14.29 -26.36 -48.96
C THR A 241 13.48 -26.42 -50.27
N LEU A 242 12.80 -25.33 -50.63
CA LEU A 242 12.04 -25.23 -51.88
C LEU A 242 12.97 -25.10 -53.09
N MET A 243 14.01 -24.27 -52.99
CA MET A 243 14.98 -24.07 -54.08
C MET A 243 15.90 -25.27 -54.29
N GLY A 244 16.22 -26.02 -53.23
CA GLY A 244 17.03 -27.25 -53.31
C GLY A 244 16.32 -28.47 -53.93
N LYS A 245 15.03 -28.34 -54.31
CA LYS A 245 14.24 -29.41 -54.93
C LYS A 245 14.07 -29.27 -56.46
N SER A 246 14.81 -28.38 -57.14
CA SER A 246 14.66 -28.13 -58.59
C SER A 246 15.89 -28.45 -59.46
N PHE A 247 16.76 -29.39 -59.05
CA PHE A 247 17.83 -29.91 -59.92
C PHE A 247 18.06 -31.41 -59.69
N ILE A 248 17.08 -32.24 -60.07
CA ILE A 248 17.28 -33.62 -60.57
C ILE A 248 16.24 -33.84 -61.66
#